data_AF-A0A0M8WQY1-F1
#
_entry.id   AF-A0A0M8WQY1-F1
#
_cell.length_a   1.000
_cell.length_b   1.000
_cell.length_c   1.000
_cell.angle_alpha   90.00
_cell.angle_beta   90.00
_cell.angle_gamma   90.00
#
_symmetry.space_group_name_H-M   'P 1'
#
loop_
_entity.id
_entity.type
_entity.pdbx_description
1 polymer ?
#
loop_
_entity_poly.entity_id
_entity_poly.type
_entity_poly.pdbx_seq_one_letter_code
_entity_poly.pdbx_strand_id
1 'polypeptide(L)'
;MDPAPTDDTHDDSDSIALPIPPPEIISAARFARGQWLREVDPFWADEEDVPSWAIVGEWQTDSRGLIVAWRPNDDYRPSPLALGWAEPTDPVDEAMQAAATGFGPVGAVLEALVEAEEVAVLTTLDGSFVTALSHDGAEVVPVYTAPDQLLGVGRLTAHTAPVAELLDGLPDGHEFYLNPAGPVAMRVRTEALREALREAVARSSTEAERPEDPSPDLEPPFVPVPTQSAEAEEPLQASVGP
;
A
#
# COMPACT_ATOMS: atom_id res chain seq x y z
N MET A 1 60.65 -44.56 28.72
CA MET A 1 60.54 -44.41 27.26
C MET A 1 59.06 -44.30 27.01
N ASP A 2 58.57 -43.08 27.19
CA ASP A 2 57.16 -42.72 27.15
C ASP A 2 56.87 -42.12 25.77
N PRO A 3 55.84 -42.56 25.05
CA PRO A 3 55.38 -41.83 23.88
C PRO A 3 54.56 -40.60 24.32
N ALA A 4 54.85 -39.48 23.67
CA ALA A 4 54.21 -38.18 23.87
C ALA A 4 52.70 -38.21 23.56
N PRO A 5 51.89 -37.31 24.16
CA PRO A 5 50.52 -37.09 23.73
C PRO A 5 50.52 -36.33 22.40
N THR A 6 49.90 -36.89 21.38
CA THR A 6 49.53 -36.18 20.16
C THR A 6 48.42 -35.19 20.50
N ASP A 7 48.78 -33.91 20.40
CA ASP A 7 47.88 -32.78 20.29
C ASP A 7 47.19 -32.86 18.93
N ASP A 8 45.94 -33.32 18.92
CA ASP A 8 45.04 -33.26 17.77
C ASP A 8 43.87 -32.35 18.19
N THR A 9 44.16 -31.07 18.34
CA THR A 9 43.13 -30.03 18.28
C THR A 9 42.65 -29.96 16.84
N HIS A 10 41.65 -30.78 16.50
CA HIS A 10 40.81 -30.53 15.35
C HIS A 10 40.01 -29.27 15.67
N ASP A 11 40.38 -28.20 14.98
CA ASP A 11 39.68 -26.92 14.94
C ASP A 11 38.30 -27.18 14.31
N ASP A 12 37.30 -27.40 15.17
CA ASP A 12 35.87 -27.37 14.83
C ASP A 12 35.50 -25.90 14.47
N SER A 13 36.01 -25.43 13.33
CA SER A 13 35.58 -24.16 12.76
C SER A 13 34.22 -24.35 12.11
N ASP A 14 33.17 -24.26 12.94
CA ASP A 14 31.84 -23.75 12.65
C ASP A 14 31.43 -23.81 11.16
N SER A 15 31.15 -25.02 10.66
CA SER A 15 30.54 -25.20 9.35
C SER A 15 29.07 -24.77 9.44
N ILE A 16 28.83 -23.46 9.35
CA ILE A 16 27.48 -22.92 9.17
C ILE A 16 26.94 -23.53 7.88
N ALA A 17 25.92 -24.38 8.00
CA ALA A 17 25.26 -24.97 6.85
C ALA A 17 24.76 -23.85 5.93
N LEU A 18 25.22 -23.84 4.67
CA LEU A 18 24.80 -22.84 3.70
C LEU A 18 23.28 -22.91 3.51
N PRO A 19 22.59 -21.76 3.41
CA PRO A 19 21.18 -21.75 3.04
C PRO A 19 20.98 -22.38 1.66
N ILE A 20 19.76 -22.85 1.40
CA ILE A 20 19.42 -23.43 0.10
C ILE A 20 19.33 -22.27 -0.91
N PRO A 21 20.15 -22.25 -1.98
CA PRO A 21 20.10 -21.17 -2.95
C PRO A 21 18.83 -21.23 -3.81
N PRO A 22 18.27 -20.07 -4.20
CA PRO A 22 17.14 -20.03 -5.12
C PRO A 22 17.45 -20.66 -6.50
N PRO A 23 16.44 -21.24 -7.19
CA PRO A 23 16.63 -21.87 -8.51
C PRO A 23 17.27 -20.98 -9.58
N GLU A 24 16.95 -19.69 -9.56
CA GLU A 24 17.49 -18.66 -10.43
C GLU A 24 18.98 -18.44 -10.20
N ILE A 25 19.43 -18.40 -8.94
CA ILE A 25 20.85 -18.30 -8.57
C ILE A 25 21.61 -19.54 -9.02
N ILE A 26 21.04 -20.74 -8.83
CA ILE A 26 21.63 -22.00 -9.31
C ILE A 26 21.81 -21.98 -10.84
N SER A 27 20.84 -21.42 -11.55
CA SER A 27 20.88 -21.31 -13.01
C SER A 27 21.94 -20.30 -13.48
N ALA A 28 22.02 -19.15 -12.83
CA ALA A 28 23.01 -18.11 -13.10
C ALA A 28 24.45 -18.58 -12.77
N ALA A 29 24.63 -19.36 -11.71
CA ALA A 29 25.94 -19.84 -11.24
C ALA A 29 26.69 -20.65 -12.30
N ARG A 30 25.99 -21.36 -13.18
CA ARG A 30 26.59 -22.13 -14.28
C ARG A 30 27.39 -21.25 -15.26
N PHE A 31 26.98 -19.99 -15.40
CA PHE A 31 27.57 -19.01 -16.31
C PHE A 31 28.53 -18.06 -15.60
N ALA A 32 28.19 -17.62 -14.39
CA ALA A 32 28.95 -16.62 -13.62
C ALA A 32 30.04 -17.26 -12.72
N ARG A 33 30.97 -18.01 -13.30
CA ARG A 33 31.97 -18.81 -12.55
C ARG A 33 32.99 -17.94 -11.82
N GLY A 34 33.27 -18.26 -10.56
CA GLY A 34 34.23 -17.52 -9.74
C GLY A 34 33.76 -16.12 -9.35
N GLN A 35 32.46 -15.84 -9.49
CA GLN A 35 31.85 -14.53 -9.23
C GLN A 35 30.86 -14.59 -8.07
N TRP A 36 30.58 -13.42 -7.51
CA TRP A 36 29.49 -13.21 -6.56
C TRP A 36 28.22 -12.85 -7.34
N LEU A 37 27.15 -13.59 -7.08
CA LEU A 37 25.82 -13.39 -7.65
C LEU A 37 24.93 -12.74 -6.62
N ARG A 38 24.28 -11.63 -6.98
CA ARG A 38 23.33 -10.94 -6.11
C ARG A 38 21.98 -11.64 -6.16
N GLU A 39 21.41 -11.90 -4.99
CA GLU A 39 20.00 -12.20 -4.82
C GLU A 39 19.26 -10.89 -4.56
N VAL A 40 18.30 -10.58 -5.43
CA VAL A 40 17.53 -9.34 -5.40
C VAL A 40 16.14 -9.65 -4.86
N ASP A 41 15.58 -8.76 -4.05
CA ASP A 41 14.21 -8.90 -3.56
C ASP A 41 13.23 -8.92 -4.76
N PRO A 42 12.24 -9.84 -4.76
CA PRO A 42 11.31 -10.01 -5.88
C PRO A 42 10.62 -8.73 -6.37
N PHE A 43 10.43 -7.74 -5.50
CA PHE A 43 9.82 -6.46 -5.87
C PHE A 43 10.67 -5.64 -6.87
N TRP A 44 11.99 -5.90 -6.94
CA TRP A 44 12.92 -5.25 -7.87
C TRP A 44 13.47 -6.21 -8.93
N ALA A 45 12.86 -7.39 -9.12
CA ALA A 45 13.40 -8.40 -10.03
C ALA A 45 13.56 -7.91 -11.48
N ASP A 46 12.71 -6.97 -11.92
CA ASP A 46 12.69 -6.41 -13.27
C ASP A 46 13.38 -5.02 -13.38
N GLU A 47 13.93 -4.49 -12.29
CA GLU A 47 14.54 -3.16 -12.26
C GLU A 47 16.03 -3.20 -12.67
N GLU A 48 16.45 -2.27 -13.52
CA GLU A 48 17.85 -2.18 -13.95
C GLU A 48 18.76 -1.64 -12.82
N ASP A 49 18.29 -0.64 -12.08
CA ASP A 49 19.03 0.02 -11.00
C ASP A 49 18.48 -0.38 -9.62
N VAL A 50 18.90 -1.55 -9.14
CA VAL A 50 18.50 -2.08 -7.84
C VAL A 50 19.27 -1.38 -6.70
N PRO A 51 18.57 -0.74 -5.73
CA PRO A 51 19.21 -0.15 -4.57
C PRO A 51 19.96 -1.18 -3.72
N SER A 52 21.05 -0.77 -3.06
CA SER A 52 21.86 -1.72 -2.26
C SER A 52 21.08 -2.38 -1.12
N TRP A 53 20.10 -1.69 -0.54
CA TRP A 53 19.22 -2.21 0.52
C TRP A 53 18.11 -3.13 -0.01
N ALA A 54 17.92 -3.25 -1.32
CA ALA A 54 16.99 -4.19 -1.95
C ALA A 54 17.66 -5.53 -2.34
N ILE A 55 18.96 -5.65 -2.11
CA ILE A 55 19.71 -6.89 -2.30
C ILE A 55 19.54 -7.73 -1.03
N VAL A 56 19.06 -8.98 -1.17
CA VAL A 56 18.91 -9.93 -0.05
C VAL A 56 20.28 -10.37 0.47
N GLY A 57 21.20 -10.61 -0.46
CA GLY A 57 22.58 -10.97 -0.19
C GLY A 57 23.28 -11.46 -1.45
N GLU A 58 24.44 -12.08 -1.27
CA GLU A 58 25.29 -12.52 -2.38
C GLU A 58 25.78 -13.96 -2.22
N TRP A 59 25.71 -14.71 -3.31
CA TRP A 59 26.17 -16.09 -3.43
C TRP A 59 27.50 -16.14 -4.16
N GLN A 60 28.52 -16.77 -3.56
CA GLN A 60 29.79 -16.99 -4.22
C GLN A 60 29.76 -18.27 -5.03
N THR A 61 30.26 -18.22 -6.26
CA THR A 61 30.46 -19.39 -7.11
C THR A 61 31.94 -19.75 -7.24
N ASP A 62 32.23 -21.04 -7.44
CA ASP A 62 33.57 -21.53 -7.77
C ASP A 62 33.84 -21.53 -9.29
N SER A 63 35.03 -21.99 -9.69
CA SER A 63 35.43 -22.10 -11.09
C SER A 63 34.63 -23.13 -11.90
N ARG A 64 33.83 -23.99 -11.23
CA ARG A 64 32.90 -24.94 -11.86
C ARG A 64 31.48 -24.39 -11.94
N GLY A 65 31.21 -23.23 -11.34
CA GLY A 65 29.87 -22.64 -11.26
C GLY A 65 29.00 -23.27 -10.16
N LEU A 66 29.64 -23.87 -9.15
CA LEU A 66 28.96 -24.36 -7.94
C LEU A 66 28.95 -23.27 -6.88
N ILE A 67 27.87 -23.19 -6.12
CA ILE A 67 27.73 -22.24 -5.01
C ILE A 67 28.53 -22.74 -3.82
N VAL A 68 29.41 -21.89 -3.29
CA VAL A 68 30.38 -22.26 -2.24
C VAL A 68 30.31 -21.36 -1.01
N ALA A 69 29.71 -20.18 -1.10
CA ALA A 69 29.51 -19.30 0.05
C ALA A 69 28.24 -18.45 -0.10
N TRP A 70 27.73 -17.97 1.03
CA TRP A 70 26.64 -17.01 1.14
C TRP A 70 27.08 -15.86 2.03
N ARG A 71 26.73 -14.63 1.62
CA ARG A 71 26.89 -13.44 2.43
C ARG A 71 25.55 -12.70 2.50
N PRO A 72 24.90 -12.64 3.68
CA PRO A 72 23.69 -11.83 3.82
C PRO A 72 24.03 -10.35 3.69
N ASN A 73 23.07 -9.56 3.25
CA ASN A 73 23.17 -8.10 3.28
C ASN A 73 22.55 -7.56 4.57
N ASP A 74 23.36 -7.01 5.46
CA ASP A 74 22.90 -6.47 6.75
C ASP A 74 22.00 -5.22 6.58
N ASP A 75 22.08 -4.56 5.42
CA ASP A 75 21.27 -3.39 5.08
C ASP A 75 19.96 -3.77 4.34
N TYR A 76 19.67 -5.07 4.17
CA TYR A 76 18.49 -5.54 3.45
C TYR A 76 17.19 -5.10 4.12
N ARG A 77 16.29 -4.49 3.34
CA ARG A 77 14.93 -4.10 3.75
C ARG A 77 13.92 -4.87 2.91
N PRO A 78 13.26 -5.90 3.48
CA PRO A 78 12.35 -6.75 2.72
C PRO A 78 11.09 -6.00 2.30
N SER A 79 10.68 -6.21 1.05
CA SER A 79 9.40 -5.75 0.52
C SER A 79 8.23 -6.55 1.11
N PRO A 80 6.98 -6.04 1.03
CA PRO A 80 5.80 -6.82 1.37
C PRO A 80 5.74 -8.18 0.64
N LEU A 81 6.13 -8.20 -0.63
CA LEU A 81 6.18 -9.41 -1.45
C LEU A 81 7.21 -10.42 -0.91
N ALA A 82 8.40 -9.96 -0.54
CA ALA A 82 9.42 -10.82 0.07
C ALA A 82 9.02 -11.37 1.44
N LEU A 83 8.19 -10.64 2.19
CA LEU A 83 7.60 -11.11 3.44
C LEU A 83 6.44 -12.11 3.22
N GLY A 84 6.05 -12.36 1.98
CA GLY A 84 4.94 -13.24 1.63
C GLY A 84 3.57 -12.65 2.01
N TRP A 85 3.48 -11.32 2.11
CA TRP A 85 2.21 -10.65 2.36
C TRP A 85 1.33 -10.72 1.12
N ALA A 86 0.02 -10.75 1.34
CA ALA A 86 -0.94 -10.68 0.24
C ALA A 86 -0.86 -9.32 -0.45
N GLU A 87 -1.22 -9.28 -1.73
CA GLU A 87 -1.40 -8.02 -2.45
C GLU A 87 -2.36 -7.10 -1.69
N PRO A 88 -2.09 -5.78 -1.64
CA PRO A 88 -2.96 -4.84 -0.96
C PRO A 88 -4.41 -4.90 -1.45
N THR A 89 -5.37 -4.88 -0.53
CA THR A 89 -6.80 -4.95 -0.89
C THR A 89 -7.38 -3.62 -1.35
N ASP A 90 -6.76 -2.51 -0.94
CA ASP A 90 -7.21 -1.15 -1.16
C ASP A 90 -6.03 -0.16 -0.91
N PRO A 91 -6.16 1.12 -1.30
CA PRO A 91 -5.10 2.11 -1.12
C PRO A 91 -4.66 2.33 0.34
N VAL A 92 -5.53 2.11 1.33
CA VAL A 92 -5.17 2.22 2.75
C VAL A 92 -4.29 1.04 3.14
N ASP A 93 -4.65 -0.18 2.75
CA ASP A 93 -3.83 -1.37 2.96
C ASP A 93 -2.46 -1.25 2.26
N GLU A 94 -2.42 -0.69 1.05
CA GLU A 94 -1.16 -0.43 0.33
C GLU A 94 -0.25 0.52 1.13
N ALA A 95 -0.80 1.65 1.58
CA ALA A 95 -0.06 2.61 2.40
C ALA A 95 0.39 2.00 3.74
N MET A 96 -0.44 1.14 4.35
CA MET A 96 -0.09 0.45 5.59
C MET A 96 1.08 -0.53 5.39
N GLN A 97 1.04 -1.35 4.34
CA GLN A 97 2.11 -2.28 4.01
C GLN A 97 3.42 -1.54 3.68
N ALA A 98 3.34 -0.46 2.90
CA ALA A 98 4.48 0.39 2.56
C ALA A 98 5.08 1.07 3.81
N ALA A 99 4.24 1.60 4.71
CA ALA A 99 4.70 2.22 5.95
C ALA A 99 5.39 1.22 6.88
N ALA A 100 4.83 0.00 7.02
CA ALA A 100 5.39 -1.04 7.89
C ALA A 100 6.74 -1.57 7.40
N THR A 101 6.97 -1.57 6.09
CA THR A 101 8.24 -2.00 5.47
C THR A 101 9.23 -0.85 5.28
N GLY A 102 8.79 0.41 5.50
CA GLY A 102 9.62 1.61 5.33
C GLY A 102 9.72 2.11 3.88
N PHE A 103 8.84 1.64 3.00
CA PHE A 103 8.75 2.01 1.58
C PHE A 103 7.84 3.23 1.36
N GLY A 104 7.03 3.58 2.36
CA GLY A 104 6.15 4.74 2.35
C GLY A 104 6.21 5.50 3.67
N PRO A 105 5.89 6.81 3.66
CA PRO A 105 5.75 7.57 4.90
C PRO A 105 4.49 7.12 5.65
N VAL A 106 4.56 7.09 6.98
CA VAL A 106 3.39 6.78 7.85
C VAL A 106 2.20 7.72 7.58
N GLY A 107 2.47 8.98 7.20
CA GLY A 107 1.44 9.96 6.86
C GLY A 107 0.57 9.58 5.67
N ALA A 108 1.09 8.79 4.72
CA ALA A 108 0.32 8.34 3.57
C ALA A 108 -0.88 7.46 3.97
N VAL A 109 -0.81 6.79 5.12
CA VAL A 109 -1.94 6.01 5.66
C VAL A 109 -3.11 6.91 6.04
N LEU A 110 -2.83 8.08 6.66
CA LEU A 110 -3.87 9.04 7.01
C LEU A 110 -4.48 9.67 5.76
N GLU A 111 -3.65 10.00 4.76
CA GLU A 111 -4.11 10.54 3.48
C GLU A 111 -5.02 9.54 2.77
N ALA A 112 -4.58 8.29 2.59
CA ALA A 112 -5.37 7.23 1.98
C ALA A 112 -6.68 6.96 2.76
N LEU A 113 -6.62 6.97 4.09
CA LEU A 113 -7.81 6.76 4.93
C LEU A 113 -8.84 7.89 4.77
N VAL A 114 -8.39 9.15 4.63
CA VAL A 114 -9.28 10.29 4.40
C VAL A 114 -9.88 10.27 2.98
N GLU A 115 -9.13 9.77 2.01
CA GLU A 115 -9.58 9.64 0.62
C GLU A 115 -10.49 8.42 0.38
N ALA A 116 -10.49 7.44 1.29
CA ALA A 116 -11.39 6.30 1.22
C ALA A 116 -12.87 6.76 1.29
N GLU A 117 -13.68 6.30 0.32
CA GLU A 117 -15.10 6.65 0.25
C GLU A 117 -15.85 6.21 1.51
N GLU A 118 -15.65 4.94 1.90
CA GLU A 118 -16.24 4.36 3.10
C GLU A 118 -15.30 3.32 3.71
N VAL A 119 -15.37 3.19 5.03
CA VAL A 119 -14.76 2.09 5.77
C VAL A 119 -15.80 1.44 6.66
N ALA A 120 -15.53 0.24 7.15
CA ALA A 120 -16.47 -0.53 7.94
C ALA A 120 -16.01 -0.68 9.39
N VAL A 121 -16.96 -0.58 10.32
CA VAL A 121 -16.78 -0.93 11.74
C VAL A 121 -17.82 -1.97 12.14
N LEU A 122 -17.42 -2.94 12.96
CA LEU A 122 -18.36 -3.92 13.49
C LEU A 122 -19.30 -3.25 14.50
N THR A 123 -20.56 -3.66 14.50
CA THR A 123 -21.57 -3.12 15.44
C THR A 123 -22.11 -4.20 16.37
N THR A 124 -22.40 -3.81 17.60
CA THR A 124 -23.11 -4.62 18.59
C THR A 124 -24.63 -4.60 18.32
N LEU A 125 -25.39 -5.41 19.07
CA LEU A 125 -26.84 -5.56 18.88
C LEU A 125 -27.65 -4.28 19.15
N ASP A 126 -27.12 -3.37 19.95
CA ASP A 126 -27.69 -2.04 20.23
C ASP A 126 -27.21 -0.96 19.25
N GLY A 127 -26.43 -1.33 18.23
CA GLY A 127 -25.93 -0.44 17.19
C GLY A 127 -24.67 0.35 17.58
N SER A 128 -24.13 0.15 18.78
CA SER A 128 -22.83 0.74 19.15
C SER A 128 -21.67 0.06 18.42
N PHE A 129 -20.51 0.71 18.36
CA PHE A 129 -19.32 0.08 17.79
C PHE A 129 -18.79 -1.01 18.69
N VAL A 130 -18.32 -2.10 18.10
CA VAL A 130 -17.51 -3.10 18.81
C VAL A 130 -16.20 -2.43 19.21
N THR A 131 -15.90 -2.43 20.50
CA THR A 131 -14.63 -1.95 21.05
C THR A 131 -13.76 -3.13 21.50
N ALA A 132 -12.46 -2.92 21.52
CA ALA A 132 -11.47 -3.92 21.89
C ALA A 132 -10.26 -3.27 22.59
N LEU A 133 -9.37 -4.11 23.11
CA LEU A 133 -8.04 -3.69 23.53
C LEU A 133 -7.02 -4.11 22.48
N SER A 134 -6.14 -3.18 22.12
CA SER A 134 -4.92 -3.46 21.37
C SER A 134 -3.91 -4.23 22.25
N HIS A 135 -2.88 -4.80 21.62
CA HIS A 135 -1.88 -5.63 22.33
C HIS A 135 -1.12 -4.88 23.43
N ASP A 136 -0.99 -3.56 23.30
CA ASP A 136 -0.38 -2.64 24.26
C ASP A 136 -1.41 -2.02 25.24
N GLY A 137 -2.68 -2.44 25.15
CA GLY A 137 -3.72 -2.13 26.13
C GLY A 137 -4.51 -0.86 25.88
N ALA A 138 -4.39 -0.19 24.73
CA ALA A 138 -5.28 0.93 24.42
C ALA A 138 -6.63 0.45 23.91
N GLU A 139 -7.65 1.24 24.22
CA GLU A 139 -9.02 1.06 23.77
C GLU A 139 -9.14 1.46 22.30
N VAL A 140 -9.66 0.54 21.49
CA VAL A 140 -9.72 0.70 20.04
C VAL A 140 -11.05 0.26 19.47
N VAL A 141 -11.42 0.82 18.33
CA VAL A 141 -12.47 0.31 17.45
C VAL A 141 -11.83 -0.30 16.21
N PRO A 142 -12.03 -1.61 15.96
CA PRO A 142 -11.60 -2.25 14.73
C PRO A 142 -12.26 -1.64 13.49
N VAL A 143 -11.45 -1.20 12.54
CA VAL A 143 -11.87 -0.62 11.25
C VAL A 143 -11.34 -1.48 10.12
N TYR A 144 -12.17 -1.71 9.11
CA TYR A 144 -11.85 -2.52 7.94
C TYR A 144 -12.00 -1.66 6.69
N THR A 145 -10.94 -1.57 5.90
CA THR A 145 -10.87 -0.66 4.75
C THR A 145 -11.33 -1.32 3.45
N ALA A 146 -11.47 -2.64 3.43
CA ALA A 146 -12.01 -3.40 2.30
C ALA A 146 -12.90 -4.56 2.74
N PRO A 147 -13.84 -5.02 1.89
CA PRO A 147 -14.67 -6.19 2.17
C PRO A 147 -13.89 -7.46 2.49
N ASP A 148 -12.73 -7.66 1.86
CA ASP A 148 -11.89 -8.84 2.08
C ASP A 148 -11.28 -8.85 3.49
N GLN A 149 -11.01 -7.67 4.06
CA GLN A 149 -10.54 -7.51 5.44
C GLN A 149 -11.65 -7.88 6.44
N LEU A 150 -12.92 -7.60 6.12
CA LEU A 150 -14.08 -8.02 6.93
C LEU A 150 -14.28 -9.54 6.90
N LEU A 151 -14.02 -10.20 5.76
CA LEU A 151 -14.21 -11.65 5.66
C LEU A 151 -13.34 -12.43 6.66
N GLY A 152 -12.16 -11.89 7.00
CA GLY A 152 -11.25 -12.48 7.99
C GLY A 152 -11.84 -12.59 9.41
N VAL A 153 -12.81 -11.74 9.75
CA VAL A 153 -13.51 -11.77 11.06
C VAL A 153 -14.89 -12.42 10.98
N GLY A 154 -15.28 -12.90 9.81
CA GLY A 154 -16.56 -13.59 9.54
C GLY A 154 -17.67 -12.66 9.03
N ARG A 155 -18.87 -13.22 8.80
CA ARG A 155 -20.03 -12.47 8.29
C ARG A 155 -20.81 -11.80 9.42
N LEU A 156 -20.13 -10.95 10.17
CA LEU A 156 -20.74 -10.12 11.21
C LEU A 156 -21.37 -8.87 10.61
N THR A 157 -22.33 -8.27 11.33
CA THR A 157 -22.91 -6.98 10.94
C THR A 157 -21.87 -5.88 11.11
N ALA A 158 -21.67 -5.12 10.05
CA ALA A 158 -20.84 -3.93 10.05
C ALA A 158 -21.67 -2.71 9.63
N HIS A 159 -21.30 -1.56 10.16
CA HIS A 159 -21.72 -0.27 9.67
C HIS A 159 -20.61 0.28 8.78
N THR A 160 -20.96 0.56 7.52
CA THR A 160 -20.06 1.14 6.53
C THR A 160 -20.48 2.58 6.31
N ALA A 161 -19.52 3.50 6.44
CA ALA A 161 -19.74 4.94 6.26
C ALA A 161 -18.40 5.66 6.00
N PRO A 162 -18.44 6.93 5.56
CA PRO A 162 -17.24 7.75 5.47
C PRO A 162 -16.53 7.89 6.82
N VAL A 163 -15.21 8.00 6.78
CA VAL A 163 -14.36 8.07 7.99
C VAL A 163 -14.77 9.20 8.94
N ALA A 164 -15.17 10.36 8.39
CA ALA A 164 -15.63 11.49 9.19
C ALA A 164 -16.88 11.17 10.03
N GLU A 165 -17.84 10.42 9.48
CA GLU A 165 -19.06 10.03 10.18
C GLU A 165 -18.77 9.03 11.31
N LEU A 166 -17.93 8.04 11.04
CA LEU A 166 -17.53 7.06 12.05
C LEU A 166 -16.75 7.71 13.20
N LEU A 167 -15.98 8.76 12.91
CA LEU A 167 -15.20 9.48 13.89
C LEU A 167 -16.07 10.26 14.90
N ASP A 168 -17.26 10.69 14.48
CA ASP A 168 -18.25 11.35 15.35
C ASP A 168 -18.95 10.35 16.28
N GLY A 169 -19.04 9.08 15.87
CA GLY A 169 -19.58 7.99 16.69
C GLY A 169 -18.57 7.29 17.59
N LEU A 170 -17.29 7.66 17.52
CA LEU A 170 -16.21 7.00 18.26
C LEU A 170 -16.31 7.31 19.76
N PRO A 171 -16.26 6.30 20.66
CA PRO A 171 -16.25 6.56 22.09
C PRO A 171 -15.02 7.35 22.53
N ASP A 172 -15.18 8.19 23.56
CA ASP A 172 -14.08 9.01 24.09
C ASP A 172 -12.87 8.14 24.46
N GLY A 173 -11.67 8.61 24.10
CA GLY A 173 -10.41 7.93 24.39
C GLY A 173 -10.10 6.72 23.50
N HIS A 174 -11.02 6.32 22.61
CA HIS A 174 -10.76 5.23 21.67
C HIS A 174 -10.02 5.74 20.43
N GLU A 175 -9.26 4.83 19.82
CA GLU A 175 -8.57 5.03 18.55
C GLU A 175 -9.11 4.06 17.49
N PHE A 176 -8.88 4.34 16.21
CA PHE A 176 -9.14 3.36 15.16
C PHE A 176 -8.01 2.33 15.10
N TYR A 177 -8.38 1.07 14.90
CA TYR A 177 -7.44 -0.02 14.69
C TYR A 177 -7.72 -0.67 13.33
N LEU A 178 -6.92 -0.28 12.34
CA LEU A 178 -7.10 -0.63 10.94
C LEU A 178 -6.68 -2.07 10.68
N ASN A 179 -7.49 -2.78 9.88
CA ASN A 179 -7.25 -4.10 9.31
C ASN A 179 -6.58 -5.09 10.29
N PRO A 180 -7.21 -5.35 11.46
CA PRO A 180 -6.62 -6.20 12.50
C PRO A 180 -6.35 -7.64 12.08
N ALA A 181 -6.98 -8.10 11.00
CA ALA A 181 -6.81 -9.43 10.43
C ALA A 181 -5.84 -9.48 9.24
N GLY A 182 -5.35 -8.31 8.79
CA GLY A 182 -4.43 -8.20 7.65
C GLY A 182 -2.96 -8.49 8.03
N PRO A 183 -2.05 -8.46 7.04
CA PRO A 183 -0.61 -8.64 7.27
C PRO A 183 -0.01 -7.57 8.19
N VAL A 184 -0.60 -6.38 8.18
CA VAL A 184 -0.27 -5.23 9.03
C VAL A 184 -1.55 -4.70 9.64
N ALA A 185 -1.49 -4.39 10.93
CA ALA A 185 -2.54 -3.63 11.61
C ALA A 185 -1.95 -2.32 12.15
N MET A 186 -2.72 -1.24 12.08
CA MET A 186 -2.24 0.08 12.49
C MET A 186 -3.25 0.80 13.37
N ARG A 187 -2.76 1.42 14.46
CA ARG A 187 -3.55 2.31 15.29
C ARG A 187 -3.48 3.74 14.76
N VAL A 188 -4.64 4.35 14.58
CA VAL A 188 -4.79 5.73 14.15
C VAL A 188 -5.42 6.53 15.26
N ARG A 189 -4.64 7.48 15.80
CA ARG A 189 -5.12 8.42 16.82
C ARG A 189 -6.17 9.35 16.24
N THR A 190 -7.25 9.48 16.97
CA THR A 190 -8.42 10.28 16.62
C THR A 190 -8.05 11.75 16.35
N GLU A 191 -7.14 12.34 17.13
CA GLU A 191 -6.69 13.73 16.92
C GLU A 191 -5.95 13.91 15.59
N ALA A 192 -5.09 12.96 15.23
CA ALA A 192 -4.34 13.00 13.98
C ALA A 192 -5.27 12.86 12.77
N LEU A 193 -6.27 11.99 12.88
CA LEU A 193 -7.28 11.81 11.84
C LEU A 193 -8.18 13.05 11.68
N ARG A 194 -8.58 13.68 12.79
CA ARG A 194 -9.32 14.96 12.75
C ARG A 194 -8.50 16.07 12.09
N GLU A 195 -7.18 16.09 12.27
CA GLU A 195 -6.30 17.04 11.59
C GLU A 195 -6.27 16.77 10.09
N ALA A 196 -5.98 15.53 9.69
CA ALA A 196 -5.92 15.13 8.29
C ALA A 196 -7.23 15.44 7.53
N LEU A 197 -8.39 15.20 8.16
CA LEU A 197 -9.70 15.56 7.61
C LEU A 197 -9.84 17.08 7.39
N ARG A 198 -9.40 17.90 8.36
CA ARG A 198 -9.45 19.36 8.24
C ARG A 198 -8.53 19.88 7.14
N GLU A 199 -7.32 19.31 7.03
CA GLU A 199 -6.37 19.64 5.96
C GLU A 199 -6.91 19.25 4.58
N ALA A 200 -7.56 18.08 4.45
CA ALA A 200 -8.19 17.66 3.20
C ALA A 200 -9.32 18.61 2.77
N VAL A 201 -10.21 19.01 3.69
CA VAL A 201 -11.27 19.99 3.39
C VAL A 201 -10.69 21.35 2.97
N ALA A 202 -9.60 21.79 3.60
CA ALA A 202 -8.93 23.04 3.24
C ALA A 202 -8.28 22.98 1.84
N ARG A 203 -7.66 21.84 1.48
CA ARG A 203 -7.12 21.59 0.14
C ARG A 203 -8.21 21.64 -0.93
N SER A 204 -9.32 20.92 -0.72
CA SER A 204 -10.45 20.91 -1.65
C SER A 204 -11.06 22.31 -1.84
N SER A 205 -11.10 23.11 -0.77
CA SER A 205 -11.59 24.50 -0.84
C SER A 205 -10.64 25.41 -1.62
N THR A 206 -9.32 25.25 -1.43
CA THR A 206 -8.28 26.02 -2.15
C THR A 206 -8.21 25.65 -3.63
N GLU A 207 -8.43 24.38 -3.98
CA GLU A 207 -8.46 23.91 -5.36
C GLU A 207 -9.72 24.39 -6.10
N ALA A 208 -10.86 24.46 -5.40
CA ALA A 208 -12.07 25.10 -5.92
C ALA A 208 -11.93 26.63 -6.08
N GLU A 209 -11.06 27.28 -5.31
CA GLU A 209 -10.75 28.72 -5.41
C GLU A 209 -9.58 29.04 -6.36
N ARG A 210 -8.91 28.05 -6.96
CA ARG A 210 -7.96 28.32 -8.06
C ARG A 210 -8.77 28.88 -9.23
N PRO A 211 -8.49 30.12 -9.69
CA PRO A 211 -9.11 30.60 -10.91
C PRO A 211 -8.71 29.65 -12.03
N GLU A 212 -9.70 29.07 -12.72
CA GLU A 212 -9.48 28.54 -14.05
C GLU A 212 -8.81 29.65 -14.84
N ASP A 213 -7.57 29.43 -15.27
CA ASP A 213 -6.88 30.35 -16.17
C ASP A 213 -7.82 30.53 -17.38
N PRO A 214 -8.34 31.75 -17.65
CA PRO A 214 -9.28 31.91 -18.73
C PRO A 214 -8.55 31.54 -20.02
N SER A 215 -8.95 30.42 -20.61
CA SER A 215 -8.60 30.10 -21.99
C SER A 215 -8.90 31.34 -22.84
N PRO A 216 -7.95 31.86 -23.62
CA PRO A 216 -8.20 33.00 -24.47
C PRO A 216 -9.22 32.59 -25.53
N ASP A 217 -10.36 33.28 -25.52
CA ASP A 217 -11.36 33.43 -26.57
C ASP A 217 -11.28 32.44 -27.74
N LEU A 218 -12.07 31.36 -27.64
CA LEU A 218 -12.66 30.72 -28.82
C LEU A 218 -14.17 30.91 -28.72
N GLU A 219 -14.72 31.67 -29.67
CA GLU A 219 -16.15 31.90 -29.85
C GLU A 219 -16.95 30.58 -29.76
N PRO A 220 -18.11 30.55 -29.07
CA PRO A 220 -18.90 29.34 -28.96
C PRO A 220 -19.53 28.98 -30.33
N PRO A 221 -19.33 27.78 -30.90
CA PRO A 221 -19.86 27.45 -32.22
C PRO A 221 -21.34 26.98 -32.21
N PHE A 222 -22.07 27.07 -31.11
CA PHE A 222 -23.40 26.44 -31.04
C PHE A 222 -24.47 27.32 -30.41
N VAL A 223 -25.42 27.73 -31.26
CA VAL A 223 -26.67 28.39 -30.91
C VAL A 223 -27.70 27.31 -30.54
N PRO A 224 -28.36 27.37 -29.37
CA PRO A 224 -29.39 26.39 -29.02
C PRO A 224 -30.63 26.55 -29.92
N VAL A 225 -31.09 25.43 -30.51
CA VAL A 225 -32.33 25.37 -31.31
C VAL A 225 -33.47 24.85 -30.42
N PRO A 226 -34.51 25.66 -30.12
CA PRO A 226 -35.66 25.21 -29.34
C PRO A 226 -36.55 24.24 -30.15
N THR A 227 -36.86 23.07 -29.59
CA THR A 227 -37.68 22.02 -30.22
C THR A 227 -39.17 22.12 -29.88
N GLN A 228 -39.78 23.31 -29.91
CA GLN A 228 -41.25 23.41 -29.88
C GLN A 228 -41.79 24.47 -30.85
N SER A 229 -42.75 24.03 -31.66
CA SER A 229 -43.48 24.76 -32.69
C SER A 229 -44.35 25.88 -32.11
N ALA A 230 -44.33 27.04 -32.77
CA ALA A 230 -45.48 27.93 -32.83
C ALA A 230 -45.66 28.37 -34.28
N GLU A 231 -46.84 28.09 -34.79
CA GLU A 231 -47.33 28.36 -36.14
C GLU A 231 -47.38 29.86 -36.48
N ALA A 232 -47.43 30.09 -37.79
CA ALA A 232 -48.13 31.17 -38.50
C ALA A 232 -47.58 32.60 -38.36
N GLU A 233 -47.10 33.18 -39.46
CA GLU A 233 -47.96 33.89 -40.41
C GLU A 233 -47.14 34.34 -41.64
N GLU A 234 -47.58 33.92 -42.82
CA GLU A 234 -47.35 34.62 -44.09
C GLU A 234 -48.02 36.00 -44.02
N PRO A 235 -47.54 37.05 -44.73
CA PRO A 235 -47.94 37.12 -46.13
C PRO A 235 -47.00 37.84 -47.10
N LEU A 236 -47.32 37.58 -48.37
CA LEU A 236 -47.53 38.54 -49.45
C LEU A 236 -46.52 38.49 -50.60
N GLN A 237 -47.00 37.88 -51.68
CA GLN A 237 -46.46 37.95 -53.02
C GLN A 237 -46.48 39.38 -53.60
N ALA A 238 -45.46 39.69 -54.40
CA ALA A 238 -45.56 40.43 -55.66
C ALA A 238 -44.28 40.12 -56.45
N SER A 239 -44.32 39.22 -57.45
CA SER A 239 -44.57 39.51 -58.87
C SER A 239 -43.61 40.55 -59.45
N VAL A 240 -42.83 40.13 -60.47
CA VAL A 240 -42.95 40.59 -61.87
C VAL A 240 -41.74 40.05 -62.67
N GLY A 241 -42.03 39.22 -63.69
CA GLY A 241 -41.08 38.81 -64.75
C GLY A 241 -40.83 39.93 -65.77
N PRO A 242 -40.12 39.69 -66.89
CA PRO A 242 -40.19 38.51 -67.75
C PRO A 242 -38.86 37.74 -67.92
#